data_AF-A0A9X5X7E6-F1
#
_entry.id   AF-A0A9X5X7E6-F1
#
_cell.length_a   1.000
_cell.length_b   1.000
_cell.length_c   1.000
_cell.angle_alpha   90.00
_cell.angle_beta   90.00
_cell.angle_gamma   90.00
#
_symmetry.space_group_name_H-M   'P 1'
#
loop_
_entity.id
_entity.type
_entity.pdbx_description
1 polymer ?
#
loop_
_entity_poly.entity_id
_entity_poly.type
_entity_poly.pdbx_seq_one_letter_code
_entity_poly.pdbx_strand_id
1 'polypeptide(L)'
;EYCYPLYSCLIAGNGRVPSAATAALPFVVALAADPEAGARVDLVGLLVAFAHATRTARPDLVDAGWPAAWRRHRGAVLALLADPDPDVRREAIPLADGVVPLLERWRAETDPAVRLPVLLRLGRVAAEAAQADARSVEEVRA
;
A
#
# COMPACT_ATOMS: atom_id res chain seq x y z
N GLU A 1 5.51 17.74 -6.17
CA GLU A 1 4.63 18.49 -5.23
C GLU A 1 3.25 18.73 -5.85
N TYR A 2 2.66 17.74 -6.53
CA TYR A 2 1.40 17.95 -7.27
C TYR A 2 0.15 17.43 -6.53
N CYS A 3 0.31 16.53 -5.55
CA CYS A 3 -0.83 15.90 -4.86
C CYS A 3 -1.01 16.27 -3.37
N TYR A 4 -0.19 17.15 -2.78
CA TYR A 4 -0.27 17.46 -1.33
C TYR A 4 -1.67 17.88 -0.83
N PRO A 5 -2.47 18.66 -1.58
CA PRO A 5 -3.86 18.94 -1.18
C PRO A 5 -4.73 17.68 -1.09
N LEU A 6 -4.52 16.69 -1.97
CA LEU A 6 -5.25 15.41 -1.92
C LEU A 6 -4.92 14.61 -0.66
N TYR A 7 -3.65 14.57 -0.26
CA TYR A 7 -3.25 13.95 1.00
C TYR A 7 -3.98 14.60 2.18
N SER A 8 -4.02 15.92 2.22
CA SER A 8 -4.65 16.66 3.32
C SER A 8 -6.17 16.45 3.39
N CYS A 9 -6.82 16.27 2.24
CA CYS A 9 -8.27 16.04 2.18
C CYS A 9 -8.66 14.58 2.44
N LEU A 10 -7.84 13.61 2.01
CA LEU A 10 -8.20 12.20 1.97
C LEU A 10 -7.55 11.40 3.12
N ILE A 11 -6.50 11.92 3.74
CA ILE A 11 -5.90 11.41 4.97
C ILE A 11 -5.88 12.54 5.99
N ALA A 12 -6.80 12.51 6.94
CA ALA A 12 -6.75 13.49 8.03
C ALA A 12 -5.56 13.16 8.94
N GLY A 13 -4.88 14.20 9.47
CA GLY A 13 -3.68 14.05 10.31
C GLY A 13 -3.88 13.26 11.61
N ASN A 14 -5.12 12.89 11.95
CA ASN A 14 -5.47 12.00 13.05
C ASN A 14 -5.60 10.52 12.64
N GLY A 15 -5.20 10.16 11.41
CA GLY A 15 -5.30 8.81 10.87
C GLY A 15 -6.71 8.41 10.41
N ARG A 16 -7.67 9.35 10.35
CA ARG A 16 -9.02 9.06 9.87
C ARG A 16 -9.03 8.80 8.36
N VAL A 17 -9.78 7.79 7.96
CA VAL A 17 -10.14 7.52 6.56
C VAL A 17 -11.58 8.00 6.35
N PRO A 18 -11.79 9.24 5.87
CA PRO A 18 -13.13 9.81 5.71
C PRO A 18 -13.89 9.16 4.55
N SER A 19 -15.21 9.37 4.49
CA SER A 19 -16.05 8.94 3.36
C SER A 19 -15.57 9.51 2.02
N ALA A 20 -14.95 10.68 2.02
CA ALA A 20 -14.29 11.26 0.86
C ALA A 20 -13.16 10.37 0.31
N ALA A 21 -12.39 9.70 1.18
CA ALA A 21 -11.36 8.74 0.75
C ALA A 21 -12.00 7.52 0.08
N THR A 22 -13.07 6.97 0.66
CA THR A 22 -13.84 5.88 0.03
C THR A 22 -14.37 6.27 -1.34
N ALA A 23 -14.93 7.48 -1.47
CA ALA A 23 -15.47 7.98 -2.74
C ALA A 23 -14.38 8.28 -3.78
N ALA A 24 -13.20 8.75 -3.35
CA ALA A 24 -12.09 9.09 -4.23
C ALA A 24 -11.26 7.89 -4.69
N LEU A 25 -11.25 6.79 -3.92
CA LEU A 25 -10.44 5.60 -4.18
C LEU A 25 -10.48 5.10 -5.64
N PRO A 26 -11.65 4.92 -6.31
CA PRO A 26 -11.67 4.44 -7.69
C PRO A 26 -10.92 5.38 -8.65
N PHE A 27 -10.97 6.69 -8.43
CA PHE A 27 -10.29 7.68 -9.28
C PHE A 27 -8.78 7.71 -9.03
N VAL A 28 -8.35 7.63 -7.76
CA VAL A 28 -6.93 7.56 -7.41
C VAL A 28 -6.29 6.31 -8.02
N VAL A 29 -6.98 5.16 -7.92
CA VAL A 29 -6.50 3.90 -8.51
C VAL A 29 -6.43 3.99 -10.04
N ALA A 30 -7.44 4.56 -10.70
CA ALA A 30 -7.44 4.72 -12.14
C ALA A 30 -6.29 5.63 -12.62
N LEU A 31 -6.07 6.77 -11.96
CA LEU A 31 -5.00 7.70 -12.32
C LEU A 31 -3.60 7.14 -12.01
N ALA A 32 -3.44 6.38 -10.92
CA ALA A 32 -2.16 5.71 -10.64
C ALA A 32 -1.81 4.65 -11.70
N ALA A 33 -2.83 3.96 -12.23
CA ALA A 33 -2.66 2.92 -13.24
C ALA A 33 -2.51 3.47 -14.67
N ASP A 34 -2.87 4.73 -14.93
CA ASP A 34 -2.80 5.36 -16.25
C ASP A 34 -1.37 5.85 -16.55
N PRO A 35 -0.65 5.29 -17.55
CA PRO A 35 0.69 5.72 -17.92
C PRO A 35 0.79 7.19 -18.35
N GLU A 36 -0.31 7.77 -18.84
CA GLU A 36 -0.35 9.16 -19.32
C GLU A 36 -0.59 10.18 -18.19
N ALA A 37 -0.89 9.72 -16.97
CA ALA A 37 -1.07 10.61 -15.83
C ALA A 37 0.28 11.23 -15.41
N GLY A 38 0.35 12.55 -15.26
CA GLY A 38 1.60 13.24 -14.93
C GLY A 38 2.11 13.06 -13.48
N ALA A 39 1.29 12.53 -12.56
CA ALA A 39 1.59 12.46 -11.13
C ALA A 39 1.46 11.05 -10.54
N ARG A 40 1.74 10.00 -11.33
CA ARG A 40 1.53 8.58 -10.94
C ARG A 40 2.25 8.21 -9.64
N VAL A 41 3.51 8.60 -9.48
CA VAL A 41 4.29 8.31 -8.27
C VAL A 41 3.64 8.95 -7.04
N ASP A 42 3.26 10.22 -7.12
CA ASP A 42 2.55 10.92 -6.03
C ASP A 42 1.20 10.24 -5.69
N LEU A 43 0.48 9.72 -6.70
CA LEU A 43 -0.77 8.98 -6.51
C LEU A 43 -0.56 7.61 -5.89
N VAL A 44 0.51 6.89 -6.24
CA VAL A 44 0.89 5.62 -5.62
C VAL A 44 1.25 5.85 -4.16
N GLY A 45 1.99 6.92 -3.86
CA GLY A 45 2.27 7.32 -2.48
C GLY A 45 0.99 7.59 -1.68
N LEU A 46 -0.05 8.13 -2.31
CA LEU A 46 -1.35 8.33 -1.66
C LEU A 46 -2.03 6.99 -1.34
N LEU A 47 -1.95 6.02 -2.25
CA LEU A 47 -2.42 4.65 -1.99
C LEU A 47 -1.62 4.00 -0.83
N VAL A 48 -0.31 4.25 -0.74
CA VAL A 48 0.52 3.80 0.39
C VAL A 48 0.03 4.43 1.69
N ALA A 49 -0.27 5.72 1.67
CA ALA A 49 -0.83 6.42 2.83
C ALA A 49 -2.19 5.84 3.25
N PHE A 50 -3.07 5.52 2.30
CA PHE A 50 -4.32 4.81 2.56
C PHE A 50 -4.11 3.44 3.22
N ALA A 51 -3.21 2.63 2.67
CA ALA A 51 -2.86 1.32 3.24
C ALA A 51 -2.25 1.44 4.64
N HIS A 52 -1.49 2.50 4.90
CA HIS A 52 -0.96 2.77 6.23
C HIS A 52 -2.06 3.19 7.21
N ALA A 53 -2.85 4.21 6.86
CA ALA A 53 -3.92 4.73 7.71
C ALA A 53 -4.92 3.64 8.09
N THR A 54 -5.32 2.79 7.15
CA THR A 54 -6.27 1.69 7.42
C THR A 54 -5.73 0.67 8.41
N ARG A 55 -4.42 0.43 8.44
CA ARG A 55 -3.79 -0.54 9.38
C ARG A 55 -3.62 0.03 10.78
N THR A 56 -3.48 1.34 10.93
CA THR A 56 -3.16 1.99 12.20
C THR A 56 -4.35 2.71 12.83
N ALA A 57 -5.37 3.04 12.05
CA ALA A 57 -6.58 3.69 12.54
C ALA A 57 -7.38 2.79 13.47
N ARG A 58 -8.00 3.39 14.48
CA ARG A 58 -9.07 2.73 15.22
C ARG A 58 -10.25 2.44 14.27
N PRO A 59 -10.99 1.33 14.45
CA PRO A 59 -12.09 0.98 13.55
C PRO A 59 -13.17 2.07 13.40
N ASP A 60 -13.44 2.86 14.44
CA ASP A 60 -14.40 3.97 14.42
C ASP A 60 -13.96 5.19 13.60
N LEU A 61 -12.68 5.26 13.23
CA LEU A 61 -12.10 6.34 12.41
C LEU A 61 -12.03 5.98 10.92
N VAL A 62 -12.49 4.80 10.54
CA VAL A 62 -12.52 4.32 9.15
C VAL A 62 -13.96 4.38 8.65
N ASP A 63 -14.16 5.01 7.49
CA ASP A 63 -15.45 5.00 6.82
C ASP A 63 -15.97 3.56 6.62
N ALA A 64 -17.26 3.33 6.90
CA ALA A 64 -17.83 1.99 6.88
C ALA A 64 -17.78 1.32 5.49
N GLY A 65 -17.76 2.11 4.40
CA GLY A 65 -17.65 1.60 3.04
C GLY A 65 -16.22 1.26 2.62
N TRP A 66 -15.21 1.74 3.37
CA TRP A 66 -13.81 1.62 3.02
C TRP A 66 -13.34 0.16 2.83
N PRO A 67 -13.63 -0.81 3.72
CA PRO A 67 -13.13 -2.18 3.55
C PRO A 67 -13.62 -2.86 2.27
N ALA A 68 -14.86 -2.58 1.86
CA ALA A 68 -15.43 -3.12 0.62
C ALA A 68 -14.80 -2.43 -0.61
N ALA A 69 -14.65 -1.11 -0.57
CA ALA A 69 -14.01 -0.35 -1.63
C ALA A 69 -12.54 -0.75 -1.83
N TRP A 70 -11.75 -0.82 -0.76
CA TRP A 70 -10.35 -1.25 -0.81
C TRP A 70 -10.21 -2.66 -1.39
N ARG A 71 -11.04 -3.61 -0.93
CA ARG A 71 -11.04 -4.99 -1.44
C ARG A 71 -11.34 -5.06 -2.94
N ARG A 72 -12.30 -4.25 -3.42
CA ARG A 72 -12.67 -4.18 -4.85
C ARG A 72 -11.49 -3.74 -5.73
N HIS A 73 -10.64 -2.82 -5.24
CA HIS A 73 -9.53 -2.26 -6.01
C HIS A 73 -8.18 -2.93 -5.73
N ARG A 74 -8.09 -3.86 -4.77
CA ARG A 74 -6.85 -4.52 -4.36
C ARG A 74 -6.04 -5.11 -5.52
N GLY A 75 -6.71 -5.74 -6.49
CA GLY A 75 -6.03 -6.31 -7.66
C GLY A 75 -5.31 -5.26 -8.50
N ALA A 76 -5.94 -4.12 -8.77
CA ALA A 76 -5.33 -3.02 -9.53
C ALA A 76 -4.20 -2.35 -8.73
N VAL A 77 -4.37 -2.20 -7.42
CA VAL A 77 -3.32 -1.67 -6.52
C VAL A 77 -2.10 -2.58 -6.52
N LEU A 78 -2.27 -3.90 -6.43
CA LEU A 78 -1.16 -4.85 -6.46
C LEU A 78 -0.47 -4.94 -7.82
N ALA A 79 -1.19 -4.68 -8.93
CA ALA A 79 -0.61 -4.65 -10.26
C ALA A 79 0.49 -3.57 -10.42
N LEU A 80 0.46 -2.50 -9.63
CA LEU A 80 1.49 -1.44 -9.61
C LEU A 80 2.87 -1.97 -9.21
N LEU A 81 2.96 -3.12 -8.51
CA LEU A 81 4.25 -3.78 -8.23
C LEU A 81 4.94 -4.29 -9.50
N ALA A 82 4.21 -4.46 -10.60
CA ALA A 82 4.73 -4.90 -11.89
C ALA A 82 4.68 -3.78 -12.94
N ASP A 83 4.53 -2.52 -12.54
CA ASP A 83 4.47 -1.38 -13.45
C ASP A 83 5.71 -1.31 -14.37
N PRO A 84 5.58 -0.91 -15.64
CA PRO A 84 6.75 -0.68 -16.49
C PRO A 84 7.70 0.39 -15.94
N ASP A 85 7.17 1.40 -15.24
CA ASP A 85 7.97 2.48 -14.66
C ASP A 85 8.63 2.03 -13.33
N PRO A 86 9.98 2.03 -13.22
CA PRO A 86 10.67 1.64 -11.99
C PRO A 86 10.34 2.53 -10.79
N ASP A 87 10.04 3.82 -11.00
CA ASP A 87 9.71 4.73 -9.89
C ASP A 87 8.33 4.40 -9.31
N VAL A 88 7.36 4.05 -10.17
CA VAL A 88 6.06 3.55 -9.74
C VAL A 88 6.20 2.22 -9.01
N ARG A 89 6.99 1.27 -9.55
CA ARG A 89 7.25 0.00 -8.86
C ARG A 89 7.85 0.21 -7.48
N ARG A 90 8.84 1.10 -7.37
CA ARG A 90 9.53 1.42 -6.12
C ARG A 90 8.55 1.98 -5.09
N GLU A 91 7.73 2.94 -5.48
CA GLU A 91 6.74 3.57 -4.58
C GLU A 91 5.65 2.58 -4.17
N ALA A 92 5.30 1.61 -5.03
CA ALA A 92 4.28 0.61 -4.74
C ALA A 92 4.70 -0.48 -3.74
N ILE A 93 5.99 -0.64 -3.44
CA ILE A 93 6.50 -1.73 -2.57
C ILE A 93 5.78 -1.85 -1.21
N PRO A 94 5.44 -0.76 -0.50
CA PRO A 94 4.71 -0.85 0.76
C PRO A 94 3.29 -1.42 0.64
N LEU A 95 2.69 -1.40 -0.57
CA LEU A 95 1.37 -1.96 -0.89
C LEU A 95 1.37 -3.49 -1.01
N ALA A 96 2.56 -4.11 -1.08
CA ALA A 96 2.66 -5.56 -1.13
C ALA A 96 2.11 -6.19 0.16
N ASP A 97 1.18 -7.12 -0.01
CA ASP A 97 0.57 -7.85 1.09
C ASP A 97 1.29 -9.19 1.33
N GLY A 98 2.23 -9.16 2.27
CA GLY A 98 2.96 -10.36 2.70
C GLY A 98 4.18 -10.68 1.86
N VAL A 99 4.76 -11.86 2.10
CA VAL A 99 6.06 -12.28 1.53
C VAL A 99 5.95 -12.65 0.05
N VAL A 100 4.83 -13.25 -0.37
CA VAL A 100 4.69 -13.83 -1.72
C VAL A 100 4.82 -12.77 -2.84
N PRO A 101 4.07 -11.66 -2.84
CA PRO A 101 4.20 -10.64 -3.89
C PRO A 101 5.59 -10.00 -3.93
N LEU A 102 6.25 -9.88 -2.77
CA LEU A 102 7.61 -9.35 -2.68
C LEU A 102 8.65 -10.31 -3.25
N LEU A 103 8.48 -11.63 -3.05
CA LEU A 103 9.35 -12.65 -3.66
C LEU A 103 9.18 -12.70 -5.18
N GLU A 104 7.95 -12.61 -5.67
CA GLU A 104 7.67 -12.52 -7.11
C GLU A 104 8.35 -11.30 -7.72
N ARG A 105 8.18 -10.13 -7.08
CA ARG A 105 8.88 -8.89 -7.48
C ARG A 105 10.39 -9.06 -7.46
N TRP A 106 10.96 -9.60 -6.39
CA TRP A 106 12.41 -9.82 -6.26
C TRP A 106 13.00 -10.67 -7.39
N ARG A 107 12.29 -11.73 -7.80
CA ARG A 107 12.72 -12.62 -8.89
C ARG A 107 12.70 -11.93 -10.25
N ALA A 108 11.73 -11.03 -10.48
CA ALA A 108 11.56 -10.33 -11.75
C ALA A 108 12.30 -8.98 -11.83
N GLU A 109 12.76 -8.42 -10.71
CA GLU A 109 13.30 -7.06 -10.69
C GLU A 109 14.73 -6.96 -11.20
N THR A 110 14.93 -6.15 -12.23
CA THR A 110 16.25 -5.88 -12.82
C THR A 110 16.79 -4.51 -12.42
N ASP A 111 15.92 -3.57 -12.02
CA ASP A 111 16.31 -2.22 -11.66
C ASP A 111 16.97 -2.18 -10.26
N PRO A 112 18.25 -1.75 -10.14
CA PRO A 112 18.94 -1.70 -8.86
C PRO A 112 18.27 -0.77 -7.83
N ALA A 113 17.63 0.32 -8.26
CA ALA A 113 16.94 1.25 -7.39
C ALA A 113 15.67 0.64 -6.80
N VAL A 114 15.06 -0.36 -7.45
CA VAL A 114 13.89 -1.07 -6.93
C VAL A 114 14.30 -2.28 -6.07
N ARG A 115 15.39 -2.98 -6.42
CA ARG A 115 15.85 -4.19 -5.72
C ARG A 115 16.10 -3.99 -4.23
N LEU A 116 16.77 -2.92 -3.83
CA LEU A 116 17.09 -2.67 -2.42
C LEU A 116 15.82 -2.44 -1.58
N PRO A 117 14.89 -1.54 -1.95
CA PRO A 117 13.60 -1.42 -1.29
C PRO A 117 12.81 -2.74 -1.18
N VAL A 118 12.80 -3.58 -2.23
CA VAL A 118 12.13 -4.90 -2.18
C VAL A 118 12.76 -5.78 -1.11
N LEU A 119 14.10 -5.89 -1.09
CA LEU A 119 14.83 -6.71 -0.12
C LEU A 119 14.57 -6.25 1.33
N LEU A 120 14.61 -4.93 1.56
CA LEU A 120 14.34 -4.35 2.88
C LEU A 120 12.91 -4.61 3.34
N ARG A 121 11.94 -4.44 2.44
CA ARG A 121 10.53 -4.71 2.75
C ARG A 121 10.30 -6.19 3.02
N LEU A 122 10.89 -7.07 2.23
CA LEU A 122 10.81 -8.52 2.40
C LEU A 122 11.37 -8.97 3.75
N GLY A 123 12.55 -8.47 4.13
CA GLY A 123 13.14 -8.74 5.44
C GLY A 123 12.24 -8.27 6.60
N ARG A 124 11.64 -7.08 6.48
CA ARG A 124 10.70 -6.57 7.49
C ARG A 124 9.46 -7.46 7.62
N VAL A 125 8.80 -7.79 6.51
CA VAL A 125 7.58 -8.59 6.52
C VAL A 125 7.85 -10.01 7.03
N ALA A 126 9.00 -10.60 6.69
CA ALA A 126 9.40 -11.91 7.22
C ALA A 126 9.63 -11.87 8.74
N ALA A 127 10.26 -10.80 9.25
CA ALA A 127 10.46 -10.61 10.68
C ALA A 127 9.13 -10.42 11.44
N GLU A 128 8.20 -9.63 10.88
CA GLU A 128 6.85 -9.42 11.43
C GLU A 128 6.07 -10.75 11.51
N ALA A 129 6.15 -11.59 10.46
CA ALA A 129 5.53 -12.91 10.44
C ALA A 129 6.10 -13.85 11.52
N ALA A 130 7.43 -13.94 11.62
CA ALA A 130 8.09 -14.79 12.62
C ALA A 130 7.72 -14.40 14.06
N GLN A 131 7.57 -13.10 14.33
CA GLN A 131 7.13 -12.59 15.64
C GLN A 131 5.65 -12.89 15.93
N ALA A 132 4.79 -12.90 14.92
CA ALA A 132 3.39 -13.29 15.08
C ALA A 132 3.26 -14.79 15.41
N ASP A 133 4.05 -15.63 14.74
CA ASP A 133 4.08 -17.07 14.99
C ASP A 133 4.57 -17.38 16.42
N ALA A 134 5.64 -16.72 16.87
CA ALA A 134 6.17 -16.90 18.22
C ALA A 134 5.14 -16.54 19.31
N ARG A 135 4.44 -15.41 19.17
CA ARG A 135 3.37 -15.01 20.11
C ARG A 135 2.20 -15.99 20.14
N SER A 136 1.81 -16.49 18.97
CA SER A 136 0.72 -17.49 18.88
C SER A 136 1.08 -18.77 19.62
N VAL A 137 2.36 -19.19 19.55
CA VAL A 137 2.86 -20.36 20.30
C VAL A 137 2.89 -20.10 21.81
N GLU A 138 3.20 -18.89 22.25
CA GLU A 138 3.16 -18.51 23.67
C GLU A 138 1.72 -18.47 24.22
N GLU A 139 0.76 -17.91 23.47
CA GLU A 139 -0.66 -17.88 23.85
C GLU A 139 -1.27 -19.28 24.00
N VAL A 140 -0.86 -20.25 23.17
CA VAL A 140 -1.31 -21.65 23.27
C VAL A 140 -0.70 -22.37 24.48
N ARG A 141 0.44 -21.89 25.00
CA ARG A 141 1.15 -22.50 26.14
C ARG A 141 0.74 -21.93 27.50
N ALA A 142 0.09 -20.78 27.54
CA ALA A 142 -0.40 -20.11 28.76
C ALA A 142 -1.76 -20.66 29.20
#